data_AF-A0AA97BPP6-F1
#
_entry.id   AF-A0AA97BPP6-F1
#
_cell.length_a   1.000
_cell.length_b   1.000
_cell.length_c   1.000
_cell.angle_alpha   90.00
_cell.angle_beta   90.00
_cell.angle_gamma   90.00
#
_symmetry.space_group_name_H-M   'P 1'
#
loop_
_entity.id
_entity.type
_entity.pdbx_description
1 polymer ?
#
loop_
_entity_poly.entity_id
_entity_poly.type
_entity_poly.pdbx_seq_one_letter_code
_entity_poly.pdbx_strand_id
1 'polypeptide(L)'
;MLKPMSLSQLTTALSGQQIGADATFTGVSIDSRSVGAGQLFVALAGPRFDGHDYLADVKAKGAVAALVEREVADVDLPQLLVADCRLALGQLGALNRAAFDKPVVAITGSSGKTTVKEMLASILRTRGLVHATRGNLNNDLGAPLTLLEIAPEHSAAVIELGASRIGEIRYTVGLTRPQVVIINNAGTAHVGEFGGPEKIVEAKGEILEGLGEGGIAILNLDDKAFDIWKARAGAHKVFSFARNNPKADFHASDIGRDARGCPSFKLHGAGDTVDVQLNVLGEHNVSNALAAAAAAHAVGLSLSGIAAGLAAVQPVKGRTVAQIAPNGVRVIDDSYNANPTSMCAAIDILAGFSGRTVLVLGDIGELGQWAEEGHRQVGDYARGKVDALYAVGSNMTHAVKAFGANGRHFATQAELIDAVGAENASDTTILIKGSRSAAMENVVAALCGASGEKH
;
A
#
# COMPACT_ATOMS: atom_id res chain seq x y z
N MET A 1 6.62 10.23 -17.55
CA MET A 1 8.07 10.44 -17.74
C MET A 1 8.36 11.93 -17.85
N LEU A 2 9.48 12.40 -17.29
CA LEU A 2 9.87 13.83 -17.31
C LEU A 2 10.24 14.34 -18.69
N LYS A 3 10.84 13.47 -19.50
CA LYS A 3 11.17 13.73 -20.89
C LYS A 3 11.13 12.42 -21.68
N PRO A 4 10.91 12.47 -23.01
CA PRO A 4 11.10 11.32 -23.87
C PRO A 4 12.53 10.79 -23.75
N MET A 5 12.71 9.48 -23.90
CA MET A 5 14.01 8.81 -23.95
C MET A 5 14.15 8.06 -25.29
N SER A 6 15.37 7.97 -25.83
CA SER A 6 15.66 7.15 -27.01
C SER A 6 16.44 5.89 -26.67
N LEU A 7 16.35 4.85 -27.51
CA LEU A 7 17.12 3.61 -27.31
C LEU A 7 18.63 3.89 -27.30
N SER A 8 19.08 4.72 -28.24
CA SER A 8 20.49 5.10 -28.37
C SER A 8 21.07 5.73 -27.10
N GLN A 9 20.28 6.52 -26.37
CA GLN A 9 20.67 7.16 -25.10
C GLN A 9 20.81 6.17 -23.94
N LEU A 10 20.15 5.01 -24.04
CA LEU A 10 20.04 4.04 -22.95
C LEU A 10 21.06 2.92 -23.03
N THR A 11 21.74 2.74 -24.16
CA THR A 11 22.73 1.67 -24.38
C THR A 11 23.79 1.63 -23.28
N THR A 12 24.40 2.77 -22.94
CA THR A 12 25.39 2.84 -21.85
C THR A 12 24.76 2.62 -20.48
N ALA A 13 23.64 3.28 -20.18
CA ALA A 13 23.05 3.26 -18.84
C ALA A 13 22.47 1.89 -18.47
N LEU A 14 21.96 1.15 -19.45
CA LEU A 14 21.37 -0.18 -19.28
C LEU A 14 22.33 -1.31 -19.68
N SER A 15 23.57 -0.98 -20.07
CA SER A 15 24.52 -1.94 -20.67
C SER A 15 23.89 -2.76 -21.80
N GLY A 16 23.08 -2.08 -22.62
CA GLY A 16 22.24 -2.69 -23.64
C GLY A 16 22.77 -2.48 -25.06
N GLN A 17 22.45 -3.42 -25.94
CA GLN A 17 22.72 -3.35 -27.37
C GLN A 17 21.45 -2.99 -28.13
N GLN A 18 21.49 -1.92 -28.90
CA GLN A 18 20.40 -1.55 -29.80
C GLN A 18 20.42 -2.44 -31.05
N ILE A 19 19.25 -2.96 -31.42
CA ILE A 19 19.00 -3.77 -32.62
C ILE A 19 17.89 -3.06 -33.42
N GLY A 20 18.19 -2.76 -34.68
CA GLY A 20 17.30 -2.00 -35.56
C GLY A 20 17.42 -0.48 -35.39
N ALA A 21 16.42 0.25 -35.89
CA ALA A 21 16.41 1.72 -35.89
C ALA A 21 16.35 2.31 -34.48
N ASP A 22 16.78 3.56 -34.32
CA ASP A 22 16.56 4.29 -33.06
C ASP A 22 15.09 4.67 -32.92
N ALA A 23 14.59 4.67 -31.69
CA ALA A 23 13.21 4.95 -31.38
C ALA A 23 13.11 5.76 -30.09
N THR A 24 12.21 6.74 -30.08
CA THR A 24 11.92 7.59 -28.92
C THR A 24 10.59 7.19 -28.33
N PHE A 25 10.55 6.99 -27.01
CA PHE A 25 9.34 6.65 -26.27
C PHE A 25 9.04 7.66 -25.17
N THR A 26 7.75 7.77 -24.81
CA THR A 26 7.24 8.71 -23.79
C THR A 26 6.59 8.01 -22.60
N GLY A 27 6.47 6.68 -22.66
CA GLY A 27 5.98 5.84 -21.59
C GLY A 27 6.50 4.42 -21.71
N VAL A 28 6.25 3.61 -20.68
CA VAL A 28 6.73 2.23 -20.59
C VAL A 28 5.57 1.34 -20.16
N SER A 29 5.44 0.16 -20.75
CA SER A 29 4.49 -0.88 -20.33
C SER A 29 5.20 -2.22 -20.18
N ILE A 30 4.76 -3.00 -19.18
CA ILE A 30 5.17 -4.41 -18.99
C ILE A 30 4.02 -5.39 -19.32
N ASP A 31 2.89 -4.88 -19.81
CA ASP A 31 1.69 -5.66 -20.11
C ASP A 31 1.24 -5.41 -21.55
N SER A 32 1.31 -6.46 -22.36
CA SER A 32 0.93 -6.42 -23.77
C SER A 32 -0.55 -6.09 -23.97
N ARG A 33 -1.40 -6.26 -22.95
CA ARG A 33 -2.84 -5.96 -23.00
C ARG A 33 -3.12 -4.46 -22.93
N SER A 34 -2.26 -3.69 -22.26
CA SER A 34 -2.46 -2.25 -22.00
C SER A 34 -1.42 -1.34 -22.65
N VAL A 35 -0.40 -1.88 -23.34
CA VAL A 35 0.55 -1.09 -24.12
C VAL A 35 -0.17 -0.24 -25.17
N GLY A 36 0.31 0.99 -25.36
CA GLY A 36 -0.24 1.93 -26.32
C GLY A 36 0.82 2.60 -27.20
N ALA A 37 0.33 3.46 -28.09
CA ALA A 37 1.15 4.22 -29.02
C ALA A 37 2.25 5.03 -28.30
N GLY A 38 3.49 4.96 -28.79
CA GLY A 38 4.61 5.75 -28.25
C GLY A 38 5.28 5.16 -27.01
N GLN A 39 4.88 3.97 -26.58
CA GLN A 39 5.46 3.31 -25.40
C GLN A 39 6.56 2.31 -25.77
N LEU A 40 7.54 2.18 -24.88
CA LEU A 40 8.48 1.06 -24.82
C LEU A 40 7.79 -0.12 -24.13
N PHE A 41 7.80 -1.29 -24.75
CA PHE A 41 7.35 -2.52 -24.11
C PHE A 41 8.52 -3.23 -23.44
N VAL A 42 8.39 -3.64 -22.18
CA VAL A 42 9.42 -4.41 -21.46
C VAL A 42 9.01 -5.88 -21.39
N ALA A 43 9.74 -6.72 -22.10
CA ALA A 43 9.46 -8.15 -22.22
C ALA A 43 9.95 -8.93 -21.01
N LEU A 44 9.12 -8.99 -19.95
CA LEU A 44 9.44 -9.74 -18.74
C LEU A 44 9.13 -11.24 -18.90
N ALA A 45 10.07 -12.11 -18.53
CA ALA A 45 9.82 -13.54 -18.35
C ALA A 45 9.29 -13.83 -16.93
N GLY A 46 8.19 -14.57 -16.84
CA GLY A 46 7.56 -14.99 -15.60
C GLY A 46 7.17 -16.48 -15.60
N PRO A 47 6.66 -17.01 -14.49
CA PRO A 47 6.38 -18.45 -14.36
C PRO A 47 5.22 -18.96 -15.23
N ARG A 48 4.40 -18.07 -15.80
CA ARG A 48 3.23 -18.43 -16.63
C ARG A 48 3.27 -17.87 -18.05
N PHE A 49 4.02 -16.79 -18.26
CA PHE A 49 4.04 -16.04 -19.51
C PHE A 49 5.44 -15.51 -19.75
N ASP A 50 5.82 -15.42 -21.02
CA ASP A 50 7.03 -14.74 -21.45
C ASP A 50 6.65 -13.54 -22.34
N GLY A 51 7.00 -12.34 -21.90
CA GLY A 51 6.72 -11.09 -22.63
C GLY A 51 7.27 -11.08 -24.06
N HIS A 52 8.34 -11.83 -24.34
CA HIS A 52 8.97 -11.90 -25.66
C HIS A 52 8.05 -12.51 -26.72
N ASP A 53 7.06 -13.32 -26.31
CA ASP A 53 6.12 -13.95 -27.24
C ASP A 53 5.08 -12.96 -27.80
N TYR A 54 5.01 -11.74 -27.23
CA TYR A 54 4.00 -10.74 -27.55
C TYR A 54 4.51 -9.56 -28.39
N LEU A 55 5.75 -9.60 -28.91
CA LEU A 55 6.34 -8.44 -29.60
C LEU A 55 5.55 -8.01 -30.86
N ALA A 56 4.97 -8.95 -31.59
CA ALA A 56 4.10 -8.64 -32.73
C ALA A 56 2.81 -7.92 -32.29
N ASP A 57 2.19 -8.39 -31.20
CA ASP A 57 0.96 -7.81 -30.66
C ASP A 57 1.16 -6.39 -30.14
N VAL A 58 2.26 -6.14 -29.42
CA VAL A 58 2.55 -4.80 -28.88
C VAL A 58 2.91 -3.81 -29.98
N LYS A 59 3.60 -4.27 -31.04
CA LYS A 59 3.82 -3.47 -32.24
C LYS A 59 2.49 -3.08 -32.89
N ALA A 60 1.57 -4.03 -33.06
CA ALA A 60 0.26 -3.77 -33.65
C ALA A 60 -0.56 -2.73 -32.83
N LYS A 61 -0.27 -2.60 -31.53
CA LYS A 61 -0.85 -1.59 -30.63
C LYS A 61 -0.09 -0.26 -30.58
N GLY A 62 1.00 -0.13 -31.33
CA GLY A 62 1.77 1.10 -31.48
C GLY A 62 2.97 1.26 -30.54
N ALA A 63 3.43 0.17 -29.89
CA ALA A 63 4.72 0.19 -29.21
C ALA A 63 5.82 0.57 -30.21
N VAL A 64 6.73 1.46 -29.79
CA VAL A 64 7.78 1.99 -30.68
C VAL A 64 9.08 1.19 -30.60
N ALA A 65 9.25 0.43 -29.53
CA ALA A 65 10.38 -0.45 -29.30
C ALA A 65 10.06 -1.50 -28.23
N ALA A 66 10.93 -2.49 -28.08
CA ALA A 66 10.91 -3.45 -26.98
C ALA A 66 12.26 -3.51 -26.24
N LEU A 67 12.21 -3.60 -24.92
CA LEU A 67 13.35 -3.99 -24.07
C LEU A 67 13.28 -5.50 -23.88
N VAL A 68 14.35 -6.21 -24.25
CA VAL A 68 14.35 -7.68 -24.36
C VAL A 68 15.62 -8.29 -23.74
N GLU A 69 15.53 -9.55 -23.32
CA GLU A 69 16.66 -10.36 -22.81
C GLU A 69 17.27 -11.25 -23.89
N ARG A 70 16.58 -11.38 -25.02
CA ARG A 70 17.04 -12.08 -26.22
C ARG A 70 16.51 -11.39 -27.45
N GLU A 71 17.28 -11.40 -28.53
CA GLU A 71 16.80 -10.95 -29.83
C GLU A 71 15.67 -11.87 -30.31
N VAL A 72 14.55 -11.27 -30.70
CA VAL A 72 13.44 -11.95 -31.36
C VAL A 72 13.50 -11.59 -32.84
N ALA A 73 13.91 -12.56 -33.66
CA ALA A 73 13.95 -12.42 -35.11
C ALA A 73 12.54 -12.24 -35.70
N ASP A 74 12.47 -11.71 -36.93
CA ASP A 74 11.25 -11.58 -37.73
C ASP A 74 10.13 -10.71 -37.13
N VAL A 75 10.45 -9.88 -36.12
CA VAL A 75 9.56 -8.82 -35.64
C VAL A 75 10.16 -7.47 -36.01
N ASP A 76 9.46 -6.72 -36.88
CA ASP A 76 9.86 -5.38 -37.30
C ASP A 76 9.55 -4.33 -36.19
N LEU A 77 10.17 -4.50 -35.03
CA LEU A 77 10.09 -3.60 -33.88
C LEU A 77 11.52 -3.41 -33.35
N PRO A 78 12.04 -2.17 -33.22
CA PRO A 78 13.34 -1.93 -32.61
C PRO A 78 13.48 -2.58 -31.24
N GLN A 79 14.62 -3.20 -30.98
CA GLN A 79 14.89 -3.93 -29.74
C GLN A 79 16.09 -3.32 -29.02
N LEU A 80 15.98 -3.17 -27.70
CA LEU A 80 17.12 -2.91 -26.83
C LEU A 80 17.39 -4.18 -26.04
N LEU A 81 18.43 -4.90 -26.44
CA LEU A 81 18.85 -6.15 -25.83
C LEU A 81 19.65 -5.87 -24.56
N VAL A 82 19.22 -6.41 -23.43
CA VAL A 82 19.87 -6.28 -22.12
C VAL A 82 20.04 -7.66 -21.47
N ALA A 83 20.88 -7.75 -20.44
CA ALA A 83 21.08 -9.02 -19.73
C ALA A 83 19.88 -9.43 -18.86
N ASP A 84 19.14 -8.46 -18.31
CA ASP A 84 18.00 -8.68 -17.42
C ASP A 84 17.02 -7.51 -17.55
N CYS A 85 15.80 -7.78 -18.03
CA CYS A 85 14.76 -6.77 -18.23
C CYS A 85 14.19 -6.23 -16.93
N ARG A 86 14.20 -7.00 -15.84
CA ARG A 86 13.73 -6.55 -14.51
C ARG A 86 14.68 -5.50 -13.94
N LEU A 87 15.99 -5.75 -14.03
CA LEU A 87 17.00 -4.79 -13.59
C LEU A 87 17.02 -3.55 -14.49
N ALA A 88 16.92 -3.74 -15.81
CA ALA A 88 16.88 -2.63 -16.75
C ALA A 88 15.63 -1.75 -16.57
N LEU A 89 14.46 -2.33 -16.27
CA LEU A 89 13.26 -1.59 -15.86
C LEU A 89 13.52 -0.76 -14.59
N GLY A 90 14.18 -1.36 -13.59
CA GLY A 90 14.60 -0.66 -12.38
C GLY A 90 15.46 0.56 -12.67
N GLN A 91 16.48 0.39 -13.52
CA GLN A 91 17.39 1.45 -13.94
C GLN A 91 16.66 2.55 -14.72
N LEU A 92 15.71 2.21 -15.60
CA LEU A 92 14.85 3.19 -16.27
C LEU A 92 14.05 4.04 -15.28
N GLY A 93 13.47 3.41 -14.25
CA GLY A 93 12.81 4.11 -13.15
C GLY A 93 13.75 5.04 -12.40
N ALA A 94 14.95 4.58 -12.06
CA ALA A 94 15.97 5.38 -11.38
C ALA A 94 16.44 6.57 -12.23
N LEU A 95 16.59 6.41 -13.56
CA LEU A 95 16.97 7.49 -14.47
C LEU A 95 15.90 8.59 -14.52
N ASN A 96 14.62 8.22 -14.64
CA ASN A 96 13.54 9.21 -14.60
C ASN A 96 13.46 9.88 -13.23
N ARG A 97 13.58 9.13 -12.13
CA ARG A 97 13.63 9.68 -10.78
C ARG A 97 14.80 10.64 -10.59
N ALA A 98 16.01 10.32 -11.05
CA ALA A 98 17.19 11.18 -10.89
C ALA A 98 17.03 12.55 -11.57
N ALA A 99 16.22 12.64 -12.62
CA ALA A 99 15.88 13.90 -13.27
C ALA A 99 14.81 14.73 -12.53
N PHE A 100 14.15 14.17 -11.50
CA PHE A 100 13.16 14.86 -10.68
C PHE A 100 13.84 15.56 -9.50
N ASP A 101 13.71 16.88 -9.43
CA ASP A 101 14.37 17.75 -8.45
C ASP A 101 13.46 18.18 -7.27
N LYS A 102 12.18 17.82 -7.31
CA LYS A 102 11.20 18.17 -6.27
C LYS A 102 11.09 17.07 -5.19
N PRO A 103 10.36 17.29 -4.09
CA PRO A 103 10.31 16.35 -2.97
C PRO A 103 9.78 14.97 -3.35
N VAL A 104 10.44 13.93 -2.85
CA VAL A 104 10.07 12.52 -2.95
C VAL A 104 10.08 11.92 -1.55
N VAL A 105 8.94 11.37 -1.15
CA VAL A 105 8.75 10.68 0.12
C VAL A 105 8.50 9.21 -0.14
N ALA A 106 9.23 8.31 0.54
CA ALA A 106 9.01 6.87 0.45
C ALA A 106 8.43 6.30 1.75
N ILE A 107 7.54 5.32 1.66
CA ILE A 107 6.81 4.76 2.80
C ILE A 107 6.89 3.25 2.79
N THR A 108 7.27 2.65 3.91
CA THR A 108 7.12 1.21 4.15
C THR A 108 6.50 0.92 5.52
N GLY A 109 6.26 -0.36 5.78
CA GLY A 109 5.64 -0.86 6.99
C GLY A 109 4.86 -2.16 6.75
N SER A 110 4.48 -2.83 7.82
CA SER A 110 3.65 -4.04 7.73
C SER A 110 2.20 -3.69 7.39
N SER A 111 1.66 -2.65 8.00
CA SER A 111 0.31 -2.14 7.75
C SER A 111 0.29 -0.61 7.59
N GLY A 112 -0.80 -0.06 7.06
CA GLY A 112 -1.02 1.39 6.95
C GLY A 112 -0.29 2.11 5.81
N LYS A 113 0.66 1.48 5.11
CA LYS A 113 1.43 2.08 3.98
C LYS A 113 0.56 2.88 3.01
N THR A 114 -0.44 2.23 2.40
CA THR A 114 -1.33 2.85 1.41
C THR A 114 -2.15 4.00 2.01
N THR A 115 -2.58 3.86 3.27
CA THR A 115 -3.34 4.92 3.95
C THR A 115 -2.46 6.14 4.22
N VAL A 116 -1.25 5.94 4.74
CA VAL A 116 -0.26 7.03 4.94
C VAL A 116 0.08 7.68 3.60
N LYS A 117 0.27 6.89 2.53
CA LYS A 117 0.53 7.39 1.17
C LYS A 117 -0.61 8.29 0.68
N GLU A 118 -1.87 7.88 0.83
CA GLU A 118 -3.01 8.71 0.41
C GLU A 118 -3.21 9.94 1.30
N MET A 119 -3.01 9.82 2.62
CA MET A 119 -3.02 10.97 3.53
C MET A 119 -1.96 12.00 3.14
N LEU A 120 -0.73 11.55 2.93
CA LEU A 120 0.38 12.41 2.51
C LEU A 120 0.14 13.01 1.11
N ALA A 121 -0.34 12.21 0.15
CA ALA A 121 -0.68 12.72 -1.18
C ALA A 121 -1.80 13.78 -1.11
N SER A 122 -2.84 13.57 -0.30
CA SER A 122 -3.91 14.55 -0.06
C SER A 122 -3.35 15.86 0.51
N ILE A 123 -2.49 15.75 1.53
CA ILE A 123 -1.79 16.89 2.12
C ILE A 123 -0.94 17.64 1.10
N LEU A 124 -0.11 16.94 0.32
CA LEU A 124 0.78 17.57 -0.66
C LEU A 124 0.02 18.16 -1.85
N ARG A 125 -1.16 17.61 -2.20
CA ARG A 125 -2.03 18.13 -3.27
C ARG A 125 -2.52 19.56 -3.00
N THR A 126 -2.50 20.00 -1.74
CA THR A 126 -2.77 21.40 -1.38
C THR A 126 -1.74 22.38 -1.96
N ARG A 127 -0.57 21.90 -2.44
CA ARG A 127 0.51 22.70 -3.03
C ARG A 127 0.73 22.48 -4.53
N GLY A 128 0.01 21.55 -5.16
CA GLY A 128 0.15 21.24 -6.59
C GLY A 128 -0.13 19.78 -6.93
N LEU A 129 0.10 19.38 -8.18
CA LEU A 129 -0.13 18.01 -8.60
C LEU A 129 0.89 17.06 -7.97
N VAL A 130 0.44 15.93 -7.43
CA VAL A 130 1.31 14.96 -6.73
C VAL A 130 1.21 13.62 -7.42
N HIS A 131 2.37 13.04 -7.73
CA HIS A 131 2.45 11.64 -8.12
C HIS A 131 2.41 10.74 -6.89
N ALA A 132 1.62 9.68 -6.91
CA ALA A 132 1.61 8.71 -5.83
C ALA A 132 1.49 7.30 -6.40
N THR A 133 2.11 6.30 -5.76
CA THR A 133 1.99 4.90 -6.17
C THR A 133 0.53 4.51 -6.37
N ARG A 134 0.20 4.00 -7.56
CA ARG A 134 -1.14 3.52 -7.91
C ARG A 134 -1.33 2.09 -7.40
N GLY A 135 -2.50 1.82 -6.79
CA GLY A 135 -2.81 0.50 -6.25
C GLY A 135 -1.70 -0.01 -5.31
N ASN A 136 -1.13 -1.17 -5.65
CA ASN A 136 -0.01 -1.81 -4.96
C ASN A 136 1.21 -2.04 -5.85
N LEU A 137 1.49 -1.10 -6.76
CA LEU A 137 2.71 -1.10 -7.55
C LEU A 137 3.93 -0.73 -6.67
N ASN A 138 4.23 -1.57 -5.69
CA ASN A 138 5.16 -1.29 -4.59
C ASN A 138 6.30 -2.33 -4.47
N ASN A 139 6.36 -3.32 -5.35
CA ASN A 139 7.43 -4.33 -5.40
C ASN A 139 8.56 -3.93 -6.37
N ASP A 140 9.48 -4.86 -6.63
CA ASP A 140 10.62 -4.69 -7.53
C ASP A 140 10.28 -4.33 -8.99
N LEU A 141 9.05 -4.59 -9.45
CA LEU A 141 8.55 -4.15 -10.76
C LEU A 141 7.67 -2.90 -10.68
N GLY A 142 6.80 -2.84 -9.69
CA GLY A 142 5.82 -1.77 -9.52
C GLY A 142 6.45 -0.44 -9.11
N ALA A 143 7.47 -0.46 -8.23
CA ALA A 143 8.15 0.76 -7.84
C ALA A 143 8.84 1.45 -9.03
N PRO A 144 9.63 0.76 -9.88
CA PRO A 144 10.16 1.37 -11.11
C PRO A 144 9.10 1.94 -12.06
N LEU A 145 7.98 1.25 -12.26
CA LEU A 145 6.87 1.76 -13.07
C LEU A 145 6.29 3.05 -12.48
N THR A 146 6.11 3.09 -11.15
CA THR A 146 5.71 4.30 -10.45
C THR A 146 6.71 5.43 -10.68
N LEU A 147 8.01 5.17 -10.61
CA LEU A 147 9.03 6.19 -10.86
C LEU A 147 9.02 6.70 -12.31
N LEU A 148 8.72 5.85 -13.30
CA LEU A 148 8.59 6.23 -14.71
C LEU A 148 7.38 7.12 -15.00
N GLU A 149 6.32 7.02 -14.19
CA GLU A 149 5.14 7.87 -14.28
C GLU A 149 5.37 9.29 -13.74
N ILE A 150 6.49 9.58 -13.04
CA ILE A 150 6.85 10.95 -12.66
C ILE A 150 7.02 11.82 -13.93
N ALA A 151 6.41 13.00 -13.93
CA ALA A 151 6.26 13.91 -15.05
C ALA A 151 6.45 15.38 -14.59
N PRO A 152 6.71 16.33 -15.51
CA PRO A 152 7.12 17.70 -15.15
C PRO A 152 6.12 18.48 -14.30
N GLU A 153 4.84 18.19 -14.47
CA GLU A 153 3.71 18.82 -13.78
C GLU A 153 3.62 18.47 -12.29
N HIS A 154 4.21 17.34 -11.87
CA HIS A 154 4.18 16.92 -10.47
C HIS A 154 5.05 17.83 -9.62
N SER A 155 4.52 18.36 -8.51
CA SER A 155 5.22 19.15 -7.50
C SER A 155 5.88 18.31 -6.41
N ALA A 156 5.47 17.04 -6.26
CA ALA A 156 6.07 16.06 -5.35
C ALA A 156 5.71 14.63 -5.78
N ALA A 157 6.40 13.63 -5.22
CA ALA A 157 6.09 12.21 -5.38
C ALA A 157 6.01 11.46 -4.05
N VAL A 158 5.03 10.56 -3.90
CA VAL A 158 4.85 9.69 -2.72
C VAL A 158 4.90 8.23 -3.14
N ILE A 159 5.97 7.53 -2.76
CA ILE A 159 6.31 6.20 -3.25
C ILE A 159 6.07 5.16 -2.14
N GLU A 160 5.13 4.25 -2.35
CA GLU A 160 4.93 3.10 -1.48
C GLU A 160 5.92 1.99 -1.83
N LEU A 161 6.67 1.50 -0.84
CA LEU A 161 7.63 0.41 -0.98
C LEU A 161 7.22 -0.80 -0.12
N GLY A 162 6.84 -1.88 -0.80
CA GLY A 162 6.51 -3.18 -0.24
C GLY A 162 7.76 -4.05 -0.06
N ALA A 163 7.65 -5.08 0.76
CA ALA A 163 8.61 -6.17 0.77
C ALA A 163 7.96 -7.46 1.27
N SER A 164 8.31 -8.54 0.59
CA SER A 164 8.06 -9.95 0.91
C SER A 164 9.34 -10.67 1.35
N ARG A 165 10.51 -10.09 1.07
CA ARG A 165 11.83 -10.65 1.38
C ARG A 165 12.84 -9.57 1.75
N ILE A 166 13.91 -9.97 2.43
CA ILE A 166 15.08 -9.11 2.69
C ILE A 166 15.72 -8.72 1.36
N GLY A 167 16.18 -7.47 1.25
CA GLY A 167 16.82 -6.90 0.07
C GLY A 167 15.87 -6.21 -0.92
N GLU A 168 14.56 -6.49 -0.86
CA GLU A 168 13.58 -5.92 -1.79
C GLU A 168 13.39 -4.40 -1.57
N ILE A 169 13.31 -3.97 -0.30
CA ILE A 169 13.27 -2.53 0.00
C ILE A 169 14.62 -1.89 -0.28
N ARG A 170 15.74 -2.53 0.08
CA ARG A 170 17.08 -2.01 -0.26
C ARG A 170 17.21 -1.72 -1.76
N TYR A 171 16.78 -2.65 -2.61
CA TYR A 171 16.77 -2.48 -4.05
C TYR A 171 15.88 -1.30 -4.46
N THR A 172 14.60 -1.32 -4.10
CA THR A 172 13.63 -0.31 -4.55
C THR A 172 13.90 1.09 -4.00
N VAL A 173 14.40 1.21 -2.76
CA VAL A 173 14.77 2.51 -2.19
C VAL A 173 16.05 3.06 -2.83
N GLY A 174 16.97 2.18 -3.24
CA GLY A 174 18.15 2.54 -4.03
C GLY A 174 17.80 3.17 -5.38
N LEU A 175 16.69 2.75 -6.00
CA LEU A 175 16.13 3.38 -7.20
C LEU A 175 15.42 4.70 -6.88
N THR A 176 14.67 4.73 -5.76
CA THR A 176 13.78 5.82 -5.38
C THR A 176 14.52 7.06 -4.84
N ARG A 177 15.63 6.86 -4.12
CA ARG A 177 16.46 7.90 -3.47
C ARG A 177 15.63 9.05 -2.86
N PRO A 178 14.76 8.76 -1.89
CA PRO A 178 13.85 9.76 -1.30
C PRO A 178 14.58 10.76 -0.41
N GLN A 179 14.02 11.95 -0.23
CA GLN A 179 14.48 12.93 0.77
C GLN A 179 13.89 12.63 2.15
N VAL A 180 12.72 11.99 2.20
CA VAL A 180 12.05 11.58 3.44
C VAL A 180 11.61 10.14 3.34
N VAL A 181 11.87 9.34 4.38
CA VAL A 181 11.38 7.95 4.48
C VAL A 181 10.52 7.77 5.70
N ILE A 182 9.48 6.94 5.59
CA ILE A 182 8.59 6.58 6.68
C ILE A 182 8.66 5.08 6.92
N ILE A 183 8.92 4.68 8.17
CA ILE A 183 8.63 3.33 8.65
C ILE A 183 7.40 3.40 9.55
N ASN A 184 6.25 2.94 9.03
CA ASN A 184 4.99 3.07 9.76
C ASN A 184 4.88 2.11 10.95
N ASN A 185 5.29 0.85 10.77
CA ASN A 185 5.33 -0.20 11.80
C ASN A 185 5.98 -1.51 11.31
N ALA A 186 6.35 -2.38 12.26
CA ALA A 186 6.70 -3.78 12.07
C ALA A 186 5.73 -4.70 12.85
N GLY A 187 4.73 -5.20 12.14
CA GLY A 187 3.77 -6.20 12.63
C GLY A 187 4.09 -7.60 12.10
N THR A 188 3.07 -8.43 11.99
CA THR A 188 3.18 -9.86 11.57
C THR A 188 2.83 -10.13 10.11
N ALA A 189 2.69 -9.09 9.29
CA ALA A 189 2.44 -9.25 7.84
C ALA A 189 3.63 -9.95 7.16
N HIS A 190 3.36 -10.90 6.27
CA HIS A 190 4.37 -11.69 5.53
C HIS A 190 5.33 -12.48 6.44
N VAL A 191 4.99 -12.73 7.71
CA VAL A 191 5.91 -13.38 8.67
C VAL A 191 6.39 -14.76 8.20
N GLY A 192 5.55 -15.48 7.45
CA GLY A 192 5.92 -16.75 6.80
C GLY A 192 7.01 -16.59 5.75
N GLU A 193 6.88 -15.58 4.88
CA GLU A 193 7.81 -15.33 3.77
C GLU A 193 9.16 -14.79 4.25
N PHE A 194 9.13 -13.88 5.22
CA PHE A 194 10.35 -13.39 5.85
C PHE A 194 11.04 -14.49 6.67
N GLY A 195 10.28 -15.39 7.29
CA GLY A 195 10.81 -16.41 8.20
C GLY A 195 11.12 -15.87 9.59
N GLY A 196 10.26 -14.96 10.09
CA GLY A 196 10.29 -14.49 11.48
C GLY A 196 10.11 -12.97 11.66
N PRO A 197 9.64 -12.51 12.84
CA PRO A 197 9.44 -11.08 13.13
C PRO A 197 10.71 -10.22 13.05
N GLU A 198 11.87 -10.77 13.40
CA GLU A 198 13.15 -10.06 13.40
C GLU A 198 13.56 -9.65 11.98
N LYS A 199 13.31 -10.53 11.00
CA LYS A 199 13.59 -10.28 9.59
C LYS A 199 12.64 -9.25 8.99
N ILE A 200 11.42 -9.12 9.52
CA ILE A 200 10.52 -8.02 9.14
C ILE A 200 11.12 -6.68 9.57
N VAL A 201 11.62 -6.59 10.82
CA VAL A 201 12.27 -5.37 11.35
C VAL A 201 13.49 -5.00 10.51
N GLU A 202 14.33 -5.98 10.19
CA GLU A 202 15.49 -5.80 9.31
C GLU A 202 15.07 -5.29 7.93
N ALA A 203 14.13 -5.96 7.26
CA ALA A 203 13.69 -5.61 5.92
C ALA A 203 13.05 -4.23 5.87
N LYS A 204 12.20 -3.86 6.83
CA LYS A 204 11.59 -2.51 6.85
C LYS A 204 12.63 -1.42 7.10
N GLY A 205 13.66 -1.72 7.90
CA GLY A 205 14.77 -0.81 8.16
C GLY A 205 15.65 -0.54 6.94
N GLU A 206 15.61 -1.37 5.90
CA GLU A 206 16.38 -1.15 4.66
C GLU A 206 16.02 0.17 3.97
N ILE A 207 14.81 0.70 4.20
CA ILE A 207 14.39 1.98 3.60
C ILE A 207 15.29 3.14 4.03
N LEU A 208 15.90 3.03 5.22
CA LEU A 208 16.80 4.06 5.76
C LEU A 208 18.09 4.18 4.95
N GLU A 209 18.53 3.09 4.30
CA GLU A 209 19.75 3.07 3.47
C GLU A 209 19.61 3.90 2.18
N GLY A 210 18.38 4.23 1.78
CA GLY A 210 18.12 5.05 0.60
C GLY A 210 18.14 6.57 0.86
N LEU A 211 18.29 7.01 2.11
CA LEU A 211 18.38 8.43 2.44
C LEU A 211 19.72 9.01 1.95
N GLY A 212 19.64 10.12 1.22
CA GLY A 212 20.81 10.93 0.89
C GLY A 212 21.23 11.84 2.04
N GLU A 213 22.32 12.59 1.85
CA GLU A 213 22.76 13.62 2.80
C GLU A 213 21.62 14.61 3.12
N GLY A 214 21.42 14.93 4.40
CA GLY A 214 20.31 15.77 4.87
C GLY A 214 18.93 15.10 4.83
N GLY A 215 18.84 13.83 4.43
CA GLY A 215 17.60 13.06 4.44
C GLY A 215 17.01 12.88 5.84
N ILE A 216 15.68 12.74 5.91
CA ILE A 216 14.92 12.68 7.16
C ILE A 216 14.18 11.34 7.29
N ALA A 217 14.30 10.70 8.45
CA ALA A 217 13.54 9.50 8.79
C ALA A 217 12.34 9.83 9.68
N ILE A 218 11.18 9.29 9.33
CA ILE A 218 9.95 9.36 10.12
C ILE A 218 9.71 8.00 10.76
N LEU A 219 9.80 7.91 12.08
CA LEU A 219 9.79 6.65 12.83
C LEU A 219 8.70 6.61 13.89
N ASN A 220 8.05 5.45 14.04
CA ASN A 220 7.02 5.23 15.04
C ASN A 220 7.63 4.96 16.42
N LEU A 221 7.48 5.90 17.36
CA LEU A 221 7.99 5.76 18.73
C LEU A 221 7.23 4.72 19.55
N ASP A 222 5.99 4.37 19.17
CA ASP A 222 5.22 3.31 19.83
C ASP A 222 5.67 1.90 19.36
N ASP A 223 6.48 1.80 18.31
CA ASP A 223 6.94 0.51 17.79
C ASP A 223 8.14 -0.03 18.60
N LYS A 224 8.10 -1.32 18.93
CA LYS A 224 9.18 -2.03 19.64
C LYS A 224 10.53 -1.96 18.92
N ALA A 225 10.52 -1.74 17.61
CA ALA A 225 11.72 -1.64 16.78
C ALA A 225 12.27 -0.20 16.65
N PHE A 226 11.64 0.79 17.32
CA PHE A 226 12.03 2.20 17.21
C PHE A 226 13.53 2.41 17.44
N ASP A 227 14.09 1.89 18.53
CA ASP A 227 15.50 2.10 18.87
C ASP A 227 16.45 1.46 17.84
N ILE A 228 16.06 0.32 17.27
CA ILE A 228 16.82 -0.37 16.21
C ILE A 228 16.86 0.51 14.95
N TRP A 229 15.71 1.03 14.52
CA TRP A 229 15.65 1.90 13.34
C TRP A 229 16.28 3.26 13.57
N LYS A 230 16.15 3.83 14.77
CA LYS A 230 16.81 5.08 15.14
C LYS A 230 18.34 4.93 15.09
N ALA A 231 18.88 3.83 15.61
CA ALA A 231 20.31 3.53 15.49
C ALA A 231 20.73 3.36 14.02
N ARG A 232 19.93 2.65 13.20
CA ARG A 232 20.21 2.44 11.77
C ARG A 232 20.12 3.73 10.94
N ALA A 233 19.30 4.70 11.35
CA ALA A 233 19.24 6.02 10.72
C ALA A 233 20.54 6.83 10.88
N GLY A 234 21.44 6.44 11.80
CA GLY A 234 22.75 7.04 11.95
C GLY A 234 22.69 8.55 12.21
N ALA A 235 23.34 9.34 11.36
CA ALA A 235 23.39 10.80 11.47
C ALA A 235 22.17 11.52 10.85
N HIS A 236 21.26 10.79 10.20
CA HIS A 236 20.06 11.40 9.63
C HIS A 236 19.16 11.97 10.73
N LYS A 237 18.48 13.08 10.42
CA LYS A 237 17.47 13.64 11.31
C LYS A 237 16.30 12.68 11.41
N VAL A 238 15.85 12.42 12.64
CA VAL A 238 14.67 11.60 12.92
C VAL A 238 13.56 12.50 13.43
N PHE A 239 12.38 12.42 12.83
CA PHE A 239 11.13 12.83 13.46
C PHE A 239 10.37 11.60 13.92
N SER A 240 10.05 11.57 15.20
CA SER A 240 9.28 10.53 15.83
C SER A 240 7.79 10.85 15.83
N PHE A 241 6.94 9.84 15.65
CA PHE A 241 5.50 9.98 15.86
C PHE A 241 4.98 8.92 16.84
N ALA A 242 3.95 9.26 17.60
CA ALA A 242 3.29 8.34 18.52
C ALA A 242 1.82 8.71 18.70
N ARG A 243 0.95 7.72 18.88
CA ARG A 243 -0.50 7.96 18.94
C ARG A 243 -0.88 8.92 20.07
N ASN A 244 -0.39 8.70 21.27
CA ASN A 244 -0.70 9.52 22.45
C ASN A 244 0.48 9.52 23.42
N ASN A 245 1.64 9.96 22.94
CA ASN A 245 2.86 10.05 23.74
C ASN A 245 3.56 11.39 23.48
N PRO A 246 3.56 12.32 24.46
CA PRO A 246 4.13 13.66 24.29
C PRO A 246 5.66 13.69 24.17
N LYS A 247 6.34 12.54 24.26
CA LYS A 247 7.77 12.43 23.97
C LYS A 247 8.07 12.37 22.47
N ALA A 248 7.07 12.08 21.62
CA ALA A 248 7.24 12.09 20.18
C ALA A 248 7.20 13.51 19.62
N ASP A 249 7.90 13.74 18.51
CA ASP A 249 7.87 15.03 17.80
C ASP A 249 6.48 15.34 17.23
N PHE A 250 5.72 14.30 16.86
CA PHE A 250 4.34 14.37 16.42
C PHE A 250 3.47 13.42 17.25
N HIS A 251 2.45 13.95 17.92
CA HIS A 251 1.52 13.13 18.69
C HIS A 251 0.10 13.70 18.67
N ALA A 252 -0.87 12.89 19.10
CA ALA A 252 -2.24 13.34 19.29
C ALA A 252 -2.60 13.47 20.78
N SER A 253 -3.51 14.39 21.09
CA SER A 253 -4.26 14.43 22.36
C SER A 253 -5.75 14.59 22.06
N ASP A 254 -6.59 14.46 23.09
CA ASP A 254 -8.05 14.62 22.98
C ASP A 254 -8.66 13.75 21.86
N ILE A 255 -8.18 12.51 21.75
CA ILE A 255 -8.64 11.57 20.74
C ILE A 255 -10.10 11.20 21.04
N GLY A 256 -10.99 11.63 20.15
CA GLY A 256 -12.41 11.33 20.18
C GLY A 256 -12.88 10.73 18.87
N ARG A 257 -14.20 10.57 18.75
CA ARG A 257 -14.88 10.14 17.52
C ARG A 257 -16.06 11.04 17.27
N ASP A 258 -16.31 11.37 16.02
CA ASP A 258 -17.53 12.07 15.63
C ASP A 258 -18.74 11.12 15.56
N ALA A 259 -19.91 11.64 15.19
CA ALA A 259 -21.14 10.86 15.06
C ALA A 259 -21.08 9.76 13.99
N ARG A 260 -20.10 9.80 13.08
CA ARG A 260 -19.86 8.78 12.05
C ARG A 260 -18.93 7.68 12.57
N GLY A 261 -18.28 7.89 13.71
CA GLY A 261 -17.23 7.03 14.24
C GLY A 261 -15.82 7.37 13.73
N CYS A 262 -15.67 8.48 13.00
CA CYS A 262 -14.38 8.91 12.46
C CYS A 262 -13.56 9.66 13.53
N PRO A 263 -12.25 9.38 13.68
CA PRO A 263 -11.44 10.00 14.72
C PRO A 263 -11.32 11.52 14.58
N SER A 264 -11.40 12.21 15.72
CA SER A 264 -11.03 13.61 15.90
C SER A 264 -9.94 13.71 16.97
N PHE A 265 -9.01 14.65 16.83
CA PHE A 265 -7.92 14.82 17.80
C PHE A 265 -7.21 16.17 17.63
N LYS A 266 -6.45 16.57 18.66
CA LYS A 266 -5.46 17.64 18.55
C LYS A 266 -4.14 17.08 18.08
N LEU A 267 -3.68 17.50 16.90
CA LEU A 267 -2.36 17.21 16.38
C LEU A 267 -1.35 18.18 16.99
N HIS A 268 -0.35 17.67 17.68
CA HIS A 268 0.80 18.43 18.16
C HIS A 268 2.02 18.10 17.30
N GLY A 269 2.76 19.11 16.88
CA GLY A 269 3.99 18.93 16.12
C GLY A 269 4.67 20.24 15.78
N ALA A 270 6.01 20.21 15.66
CA ALA A 270 6.82 21.38 15.32
C ALA A 270 6.61 22.62 16.22
N GLY A 271 6.20 22.41 17.48
CA GLY A 271 5.91 23.48 18.44
C GLY A 271 4.52 24.11 18.32
N ASP A 272 3.68 23.63 17.40
CA ASP A 272 2.32 24.08 17.17
C ASP A 272 1.29 22.97 17.50
N THR A 273 0.03 23.38 17.65
CA THR A 273 -1.12 22.47 17.82
C THR A 273 -2.25 22.86 16.87
N VAL A 274 -2.90 21.88 16.25
CA VAL A 274 -4.08 22.10 15.39
C VAL A 274 -5.13 21.00 15.59
N ASP A 275 -6.41 21.35 15.53
CA ASP A 275 -7.49 20.37 15.56
C ASP A 275 -7.59 19.64 14.20
N VAL A 276 -7.77 18.32 14.24
CA VAL A 276 -7.91 17.45 13.06
C VAL A 276 -9.18 16.61 13.19
N GLN A 277 -9.94 16.56 12.09
CA GLN A 277 -11.05 15.62 11.89
C GLN A 277 -10.74 14.75 10.68
N LEU A 278 -10.67 13.43 10.86
CA LEU A 278 -10.52 12.49 9.76
C LEU A 278 -11.89 12.10 9.18
N ASN A 279 -11.89 11.60 7.94
CA ASN A 279 -13.07 10.99 7.30
C ASN A 279 -12.92 9.48 7.07
N VAL A 280 -11.96 8.86 7.76
CA VAL A 280 -11.71 7.41 7.73
C VAL A 280 -11.92 6.83 9.12
N LEU A 281 -12.48 5.61 9.20
CA LEU A 281 -12.76 4.95 10.48
C LEU A 281 -11.49 4.41 11.14
N GLY A 282 -11.55 4.25 12.46
CA GLY A 282 -10.55 3.52 13.24
C GLY A 282 -9.43 4.38 13.80
N GLU A 283 -9.16 4.22 15.10
CA GLU A 283 -8.15 5.00 15.82
C GLU A 283 -6.72 4.75 15.35
N HIS A 284 -6.44 3.60 14.74
CA HIS A 284 -5.13 3.34 14.11
C HIS A 284 -4.81 4.35 12.98
N ASN A 285 -5.84 4.97 12.39
CA ASN A 285 -5.64 6.03 11.40
C ASN A 285 -5.18 7.35 12.01
N VAL A 286 -5.28 7.55 13.33
CA VAL A 286 -4.60 8.66 14.02
C VAL A 286 -3.08 8.51 13.88
N SER A 287 -2.54 7.31 14.14
CA SER A 287 -1.11 7.02 13.93
C SER A 287 -0.68 7.20 12.48
N ASN A 288 -1.49 6.75 11.51
CA ASN A 288 -1.20 6.96 10.09
C ASN A 288 -1.19 8.46 9.73
N ALA A 289 -2.13 9.24 10.28
CA ALA A 289 -2.20 10.69 10.06
C ALA A 289 -0.99 11.41 10.66
N LEU A 290 -0.51 10.97 11.83
CA LEU A 290 0.70 11.50 12.47
C LEU A 290 1.96 11.22 11.64
N ALA A 291 2.10 10.01 11.09
CA ALA A 291 3.19 9.67 10.19
C ALA A 291 3.17 10.55 8.92
N ALA A 292 2.00 10.74 8.31
CA ALA A 292 1.83 11.62 7.15
C ALA A 292 2.11 13.09 7.49
N ALA A 293 1.65 13.57 8.65
CA ALA A 293 1.90 14.93 9.13
C ALA A 293 3.40 15.20 9.33
N ALA A 294 4.11 14.29 9.98
CA ALA A 294 5.55 14.42 10.20
C ALA A 294 6.32 14.48 8.87
N ALA A 295 5.96 13.65 7.89
CA ALA A 295 6.58 13.66 6.57
C ALA A 295 6.24 14.91 5.75
N ALA A 296 4.99 15.39 5.81
CA ALA A 296 4.57 16.63 5.18
C ALA A 296 5.31 17.85 5.77
N HIS A 297 5.47 17.88 7.09
CA HIS A 297 6.26 18.91 7.77
C HIS A 297 7.73 18.85 7.35
N ALA A 298 8.32 17.66 7.22
CA ALA A 298 9.69 17.47 6.76
C ALA A 298 9.94 18.03 5.34
N VAL A 299 8.91 18.09 4.49
CA VAL A 299 8.97 18.74 3.17
C VAL A 299 8.37 20.16 3.16
N GLY A 300 8.25 20.76 4.35
CA GLY A 300 8.01 22.20 4.55
C GLY A 300 6.55 22.62 4.66
N LEU A 301 5.61 21.73 4.98
CA LEU A 301 4.20 22.10 5.21
C LEU A 301 3.95 22.57 6.65
N SER A 302 3.07 23.57 6.78
CA SER A 302 2.55 24.04 8.06
C SER A 302 1.50 23.05 8.59
N LEU A 303 1.31 23.03 9.92
CA LEU A 303 0.28 22.20 10.54
C LEU A 303 -1.13 22.54 10.05
N SER A 304 -1.40 23.81 9.73
CA SER A 304 -2.68 24.22 9.13
C SER A 304 -2.93 23.59 7.75
N GLY A 305 -1.92 23.56 6.88
CA GLY A 305 -2.01 22.89 5.58
C GLY A 305 -2.13 21.37 5.70
N ILE A 306 -1.44 20.79 6.68
CA ILE A 306 -1.55 19.36 7.03
C ILE A 306 -2.97 19.03 7.48
N ALA A 307 -3.56 19.80 8.40
CA ALA A 307 -4.91 19.57 8.90
C ALA A 307 -5.96 19.65 7.77
N ALA A 308 -5.85 20.66 6.89
CA ALA A 308 -6.72 20.77 5.72
C ALA A 308 -6.60 19.57 4.77
N GLY A 309 -5.38 19.11 4.51
CA GLY A 309 -5.11 17.94 3.69
C GLY A 309 -5.65 16.64 4.27
N LEU A 310 -5.50 16.44 5.58
CA LEU A 310 -6.05 15.28 6.30
C LEU A 310 -7.58 15.26 6.29
N ALA A 311 -8.20 16.42 6.46
CA ALA A 311 -9.66 16.57 6.41
C ALA A 311 -10.25 16.31 5.02
N ALA A 312 -9.45 16.35 3.96
CA ALA A 312 -9.88 16.06 2.58
C ALA A 312 -9.75 14.58 2.19
N VAL A 313 -9.06 13.77 2.99
CA VAL A 313 -8.81 12.34 2.68
C VAL A 313 -10.12 11.58 2.58
N GLN A 314 -10.26 10.78 1.53
CA GLN A 314 -11.35 9.83 1.37
C GLN A 314 -10.84 8.41 1.63
N PRO A 315 -11.70 7.49 2.12
CA PRO A 315 -11.38 6.08 2.20
C PRO A 315 -10.93 5.52 0.84
N VAL A 316 -9.91 4.67 0.87
CA VAL A 316 -9.48 3.92 -0.32
C VAL A 316 -10.40 2.71 -0.47
N LYS A 317 -10.78 2.36 -1.70
CA LYS A 317 -11.55 1.14 -1.99
C LYS A 317 -10.97 -0.07 -1.26
N GLY A 318 -11.82 -0.83 -0.56
CA GLY A 318 -11.41 -2.00 0.22
C GLY A 318 -10.66 -1.70 1.52
N ARG A 319 -10.60 -0.44 1.98
CA ARG A 319 -9.93 -0.02 3.22
C ARG A 319 -10.84 0.84 4.09
N THR A 320 -11.65 0.18 4.91
CA THR A 320 -12.59 0.80 5.86
C THR A 320 -13.64 1.72 5.21
N VAL A 321 -14.13 1.36 4.02
CA VAL A 321 -15.18 2.10 3.31
C VAL A 321 -16.54 1.76 3.92
N ALA A 322 -17.18 2.71 4.60
CA ALA A 322 -18.52 2.52 5.13
C ALA A 322 -19.59 2.90 4.08
N GLN A 323 -20.56 2.02 3.87
CA GLN A 323 -21.69 2.23 2.97
C GLN A 323 -22.97 1.57 3.52
N ILE A 324 -24.13 1.96 3.00
CA ILE A 324 -25.42 1.36 3.35
C ILE A 324 -25.85 0.44 2.21
N ALA A 325 -26.08 -0.83 2.52
CA ALA A 325 -26.59 -1.81 1.57
C ALA A 325 -28.07 -1.56 1.24
N PRO A 326 -28.61 -2.10 0.12
CA PRO A 326 -30.01 -1.89 -0.28
C PRO A 326 -31.04 -2.34 0.77
N ASN A 327 -30.69 -3.30 1.63
CA ASN A 327 -31.52 -3.77 2.74
C ASN A 327 -31.43 -2.90 4.01
N GLY A 328 -30.68 -1.79 3.98
CA GLY A 328 -30.54 -0.83 5.08
C GLY A 328 -29.40 -1.13 6.06
N VAL A 329 -28.71 -2.27 5.93
CA VAL A 329 -27.58 -2.64 6.79
C VAL A 329 -26.34 -1.80 6.46
N ARG A 330 -25.58 -1.44 7.49
CA ARG A 330 -24.26 -0.80 7.30
C ARG A 330 -23.21 -1.84 6.97
N VAL A 331 -22.49 -1.65 5.87
CA VAL A 331 -21.36 -2.49 5.45
C VAL A 331 -20.08 -1.66 5.47
N ILE A 332 -19.06 -2.18 6.16
CA ILE A 332 -17.70 -1.65 6.18
C ILE A 332 -16.84 -2.57 5.32
N ASP A 333 -16.50 -2.11 4.13
CA ASP A 333 -15.60 -2.79 3.22
C ASP A 333 -14.13 -2.54 3.63
N ASP A 334 -13.50 -3.57 4.19
CA ASP A 334 -12.08 -3.63 4.50
C ASP A 334 -11.43 -4.88 3.86
N SER A 335 -11.96 -5.26 2.69
CA SER A 335 -11.70 -6.52 1.99
C SER A 335 -10.36 -6.59 1.25
N TYR A 336 -9.61 -5.49 1.16
CA TYR A 336 -8.44 -5.39 0.28
C TYR A 336 -7.31 -6.37 0.67
N ASN A 337 -6.92 -6.37 1.95
CA ASN A 337 -5.91 -7.28 2.48
C ASN A 337 -6.03 -7.42 4.01
N ALA A 338 -5.42 -8.45 4.57
CA ALA A 338 -5.42 -8.71 6.00
C ALA A 338 -4.09 -9.28 6.50
N ASN A 339 -3.81 -8.96 7.76
CA ASN A 339 -2.85 -9.58 8.66
C ASN A 339 -3.44 -9.52 10.09
N PRO A 340 -2.93 -10.29 11.07
CA PRO A 340 -3.51 -10.35 12.41
C PRO A 340 -3.67 -8.98 13.07
N THR A 341 -2.65 -8.12 12.98
CA THR A 341 -2.72 -6.74 13.53
C THR A 341 -3.86 -5.92 12.92
N SER A 342 -4.02 -5.98 11.59
CA SER A 342 -5.11 -5.26 10.91
C SER A 342 -6.50 -5.87 11.17
N MET A 343 -6.59 -7.17 11.44
CA MET A 343 -7.84 -7.83 11.82
C MET A 343 -8.31 -7.34 13.19
N CYS A 344 -7.40 -7.25 14.17
CA CYS A 344 -7.70 -6.69 15.49
C CYS A 344 -8.14 -5.23 15.40
N ALA A 345 -7.48 -4.43 14.56
CA ALA A 345 -7.88 -3.03 14.34
C ALA A 345 -9.27 -2.90 13.70
N ALA A 346 -9.64 -3.83 12.81
CA ALA A 346 -10.97 -3.90 12.23
C ALA A 346 -12.03 -4.33 13.26
N ILE A 347 -11.70 -5.27 14.15
CA ILE A 347 -12.54 -5.65 15.29
C ILE A 347 -12.82 -4.44 16.19
N ASP A 348 -11.79 -3.64 16.51
CA ASP A 348 -11.96 -2.45 17.36
C ASP A 348 -12.80 -1.34 16.67
N ILE A 349 -12.77 -1.26 15.34
CA ILE A 349 -13.71 -0.41 14.59
C ILE A 349 -15.13 -0.92 14.80
N LEU A 350 -15.36 -2.21 14.53
CA LEU A 350 -16.70 -2.79 14.57
C LEU A 350 -17.30 -2.75 15.98
N ALA A 351 -16.51 -3.03 17.01
CA ALA A 351 -16.90 -2.95 18.42
C ALA A 351 -17.29 -1.53 18.88
N GLY A 352 -16.94 -0.50 18.10
CA GLY A 352 -17.33 0.89 18.36
C GLY A 352 -18.75 1.22 17.94
N PHE A 353 -19.44 0.34 17.21
CA PHE A 353 -20.82 0.55 16.77
C PHE A 353 -21.82 -0.02 17.79
N SER A 354 -22.93 0.68 17.96
CA SER A 354 -24.10 0.17 18.67
C SER A 354 -24.97 -0.69 17.75
N GLY A 355 -25.88 -1.47 18.35
CA GLY A 355 -26.72 -2.42 17.63
C GLY A 355 -25.99 -3.74 17.38
N ARG A 356 -26.45 -4.49 16.38
CA ARG A 356 -25.87 -5.80 16.05
C ARG A 356 -24.59 -5.66 15.24
N THR A 357 -23.55 -6.37 15.63
CA THR A 357 -22.23 -6.33 14.98
C THR A 357 -21.82 -7.71 14.44
N VAL A 358 -21.60 -7.79 13.12
CA VAL A 358 -21.24 -9.04 12.45
C VAL A 358 -19.88 -8.89 11.76
N LEU A 359 -18.90 -9.63 12.25
CA LEU A 359 -17.57 -9.70 11.64
C LEU A 359 -17.55 -10.79 10.57
N VAL A 360 -17.16 -10.45 9.34
CA VAL A 360 -17.15 -11.35 8.19
C VAL A 360 -15.73 -11.51 7.67
N LEU A 361 -15.13 -12.68 7.86
CA LEU A 361 -13.70 -12.90 7.60
C LEU A 361 -13.40 -13.95 6.53
N GLY A 362 -12.37 -13.67 5.72
CA GLY A 362 -11.67 -14.66 4.88
C GLY A 362 -10.24 -14.90 5.37
N ASP A 363 -9.66 -16.05 5.03
CA ASP A 363 -8.30 -16.46 5.44
C ASP A 363 -7.25 -15.33 5.34
N ILE A 364 -6.33 -15.35 6.31
CA ILE A 364 -5.14 -14.50 6.36
C ILE A 364 -3.99 -15.25 5.67
N GLY A 365 -3.50 -14.70 4.56
CA GLY A 365 -2.40 -15.25 3.76
C GLY A 365 -1.01 -15.03 4.37
N GLU A 366 -0.02 -15.71 3.80
CA GLU A 366 1.43 -15.43 4.00
C GLU A 366 1.93 -15.58 5.46
N LEU A 367 1.19 -16.32 6.30
CA LEU A 367 1.56 -16.58 7.69
C LEU A 367 2.43 -17.83 7.89
N GLY A 368 2.59 -18.70 6.88
CA GLY A 368 3.40 -19.93 7.01
C GLY A 368 3.02 -20.77 8.23
N GLN A 369 4.00 -21.21 9.02
CA GLN A 369 3.78 -21.99 10.25
C GLN A 369 2.98 -21.24 11.35
N TRP A 370 2.84 -19.92 11.24
CA TRP A 370 2.08 -19.08 12.18
C TRP A 370 0.60 -18.95 11.80
N ALA A 371 0.15 -19.62 10.73
CA ALA A 371 -1.22 -19.48 10.23
C ALA A 371 -2.27 -19.85 11.29
N GLU A 372 -2.17 -21.03 11.90
CA GLU A 372 -3.14 -21.48 12.90
C GLU A 372 -3.25 -20.50 14.08
N GLU A 373 -2.11 -20.15 14.68
CA GLU A 373 -2.07 -19.27 15.85
C GLU A 373 -2.56 -17.85 15.49
N GLY A 374 -2.17 -17.32 14.34
CA GLY A 374 -2.63 -16.01 13.87
C GLY A 374 -4.15 -15.94 13.71
N HIS A 375 -4.79 -17.00 13.18
CA HIS A 375 -6.24 -17.06 13.05
C HIS A 375 -6.93 -17.24 14.40
N ARG A 376 -6.39 -18.10 15.27
CA ARG A 376 -6.90 -18.32 16.63
C ARG A 376 -6.91 -17.02 17.44
N GLN A 377 -5.81 -16.27 17.43
CA GLN A 377 -5.70 -14.98 18.12
C GLN A 377 -6.75 -13.97 17.66
N VAL A 378 -7.06 -13.92 16.36
CA VAL A 378 -8.11 -13.04 15.83
C VAL A 378 -9.48 -13.42 16.36
N GLY A 379 -9.79 -14.73 16.41
CA GLY A 379 -11.04 -15.23 16.99
C GLY A 379 -11.18 -14.92 18.49
N ASP A 380 -10.12 -15.17 19.25
CA ASP A 380 -10.08 -14.85 20.69
C ASP A 380 -10.21 -13.34 20.94
N TYR A 381 -9.59 -12.50 20.11
CA TYR A 381 -9.66 -11.05 20.24
C TYR A 381 -11.06 -10.49 19.94
N ALA A 382 -11.78 -11.10 18.99
CA ALA A 382 -13.16 -10.72 18.65
C ALA A 382 -14.16 -11.13 19.74
N ARG A 383 -13.84 -12.15 20.55
CA ARG A 383 -14.75 -12.69 21.57
C ARG A 383 -15.16 -11.62 22.58
N GLY A 384 -16.48 -11.43 22.74
CA GLY A 384 -17.05 -10.45 23.66
C GLY A 384 -16.97 -8.99 23.19
N LYS A 385 -16.44 -8.74 21.98
CA LYS A 385 -16.40 -7.40 21.36
C LYS A 385 -17.43 -7.22 20.25
N VAL A 386 -17.79 -8.31 19.57
CA VAL A 386 -18.78 -8.33 18.48
C VAL A 386 -19.76 -9.46 18.68
N ASP A 387 -20.97 -9.35 18.13
CA ASP A 387 -22.07 -10.28 18.39
C ASP A 387 -21.90 -11.61 17.64
N ALA A 388 -21.37 -11.56 16.42
CA ALA A 388 -21.19 -12.73 15.57
C ALA A 388 -19.90 -12.66 14.73
N LEU A 389 -19.36 -13.85 14.43
CA LEU A 389 -18.24 -14.04 13.51
C LEU A 389 -18.63 -15.04 12.43
N TYR A 390 -18.76 -14.58 11.18
CA TYR A 390 -18.98 -15.43 10.02
C TYR A 390 -17.68 -15.51 9.23
N ALA A 391 -17.23 -16.71 8.87
CA ALA A 391 -15.93 -16.84 8.22
C ALA A 391 -15.88 -17.95 7.18
N VAL A 392 -15.02 -17.76 6.18
CA VAL A 392 -14.74 -18.69 5.09
C VAL A 392 -13.24 -18.89 4.92
N GLY A 393 -12.84 -20.07 4.45
CA GLY A 393 -11.44 -20.44 4.26
C GLY A 393 -10.95 -21.46 5.28
N SER A 394 -9.91 -22.19 4.91
CA SER A 394 -9.43 -23.36 5.66
C SER A 394 -8.92 -23.00 7.05
N ASN A 395 -8.24 -21.86 7.20
CA ASN A 395 -7.64 -21.49 8.48
C ASN A 395 -8.62 -20.73 9.38
N MET A 396 -9.67 -20.14 8.83
CA MET A 396 -10.72 -19.45 9.59
C MET A 396 -11.53 -20.37 10.51
N THR A 397 -11.45 -21.69 10.36
CA THR A 397 -11.99 -22.65 11.35
C THR A 397 -11.38 -22.43 12.74
N HIS A 398 -10.09 -22.08 12.81
CA HIS A 398 -9.40 -21.80 14.07
C HIS A 398 -9.93 -20.51 14.73
N ALA A 399 -10.18 -19.47 13.93
CA ALA A 399 -10.76 -18.22 14.40
C ALA A 399 -12.20 -18.43 14.91
N VAL A 400 -13.04 -19.16 14.17
CA VAL A 400 -14.43 -19.46 14.55
C VAL A 400 -14.48 -20.27 15.86
N LYS A 401 -13.64 -21.30 15.98
CA LYS A 401 -13.54 -22.11 17.21
C LYS A 401 -13.11 -21.26 18.42
N ALA A 402 -12.14 -20.36 18.21
CA ALA A 402 -11.67 -19.44 19.23
C ALA A 402 -12.68 -18.33 19.56
N PHE A 403 -13.56 -17.95 18.64
CA PHE A 403 -14.60 -16.97 18.92
C PHE A 403 -15.72 -17.55 19.81
N GLY A 404 -16.16 -18.78 19.54
CA GLY A 404 -17.14 -19.50 20.37
C GLY A 404 -18.52 -19.67 19.70
N ALA A 405 -19.58 -19.76 20.51
CA ALA A 405 -20.90 -20.24 20.08
C ALA A 405 -21.57 -19.43 18.95
N ASN A 406 -21.30 -18.13 18.87
CA ASN A 406 -21.85 -17.25 17.82
C ASN A 406 -20.95 -17.19 16.57
N GLY A 407 -19.93 -18.05 16.50
CA GLY A 407 -19.05 -18.20 15.35
C GLY A 407 -19.60 -19.22 14.36
N ARG A 408 -19.61 -18.88 13.08
CA ARG A 408 -20.06 -19.75 11.99
C ARG A 408 -19.00 -19.81 10.90
N HIS A 409 -18.55 -21.02 10.58
CA HIS A 409 -17.68 -21.29 9.46
C HIS A 409 -18.49 -21.79 8.27
N PHE A 410 -18.11 -21.35 7.07
CA PHE A 410 -18.77 -21.69 5.81
C PHE A 410 -17.77 -22.36 4.87
N ALA A 411 -18.24 -23.36 4.12
CA ALA A 411 -17.38 -24.09 3.19
C ALA A 411 -17.07 -23.27 1.93
N THR A 412 -18.02 -22.41 1.52
CA THR A 412 -17.89 -21.58 0.32
C THR A 412 -18.29 -20.13 0.58
N GLN A 413 -17.79 -19.22 -0.27
CA GLN A 413 -18.24 -17.82 -0.25
C GLN A 413 -19.73 -17.67 -0.57
N ALA A 414 -20.32 -18.57 -1.38
CA ALA A 414 -21.74 -18.52 -1.71
C ALA A 414 -22.61 -18.74 -0.46
N GLU A 415 -22.32 -19.78 0.33
CA GLU A 415 -23.01 -20.03 1.60
C GLU A 415 -22.83 -18.89 2.60
N LEU A 416 -21.62 -18.30 2.63
CA LEU A 416 -21.35 -17.12 3.45
C LEU A 416 -22.21 -15.93 3.01
N ILE A 417 -22.29 -15.65 1.71
CA ILE A 417 -23.09 -14.56 1.15
C ILE A 417 -24.56 -14.73 1.51
N ASP A 418 -25.11 -15.95 1.40
CA ASP A 418 -26.50 -16.23 1.77
C ASP A 418 -26.76 -15.95 3.25
N ALA A 419 -25.84 -16.39 4.13
CA ALA A 419 -25.96 -16.17 5.56
C ALA A 419 -25.82 -14.70 5.98
N VAL A 420 -24.91 -13.95 5.32
CA VAL A 420 -24.71 -12.53 5.57
C VAL A 420 -25.87 -11.71 5.01
N GLY A 421 -26.41 -12.09 3.84
CA GLY A 421 -27.56 -11.43 3.21
C GLY A 421 -28.87 -11.58 4.00
N ALA A 422 -28.96 -12.57 4.88
CA ALA A 422 -30.08 -12.74 5.81
C ALA A 422 -30.07 -11.74 6.98
N GLU A 423 -28.94 -11.06 7.24
CA GLU A 423 -28.88 -9.95 8.20
C GLU A 423 -29.61 -8.73 7.61
N ASN A 424 -30.75 -8.36 8.20
CA ASN A 424 -31.65 -7.33 7.65
C ASN A 424 -32.14 -6.31 8.69
N ALA A 425 -31.70 -6.42 9.94
CA ALA A 425 -32.02 -5.44 10.97
C ALA A 425 -31.24 -4.14 10.68
N SER A 426 -31.95 -3.01 10.65
CA SER A 426 -31.39 -1.71 10.24
C SER A 426 -30.34 -1.14 11.20
N ASP A 427 -30.23 -1.69 12.41
CA ASP A 427 -29.18 -1.39 13.39
C ASP A 427 -27.97 -2.34 13.27
N THR A 428 -27.94 -3.20 12.25
CA THR A 428 -26.80 -4.10 12.00
C THR A 428 -25.67 -3.37 11.31
N THR A 429 -24.45 -3.59 11.80
CA THR A 429 -23.20 -3.20 11.15
C THR A 429 -22.36 -4.44 10.84
N ILE A 430 -21.94 -4.57 9.59
CA ILE A 430 -21.16 -5.69 9.07
C ILE A 430 -19.78 -5.17 8.66
N LEU A 431 -18.71 -5.84 9.07
CA LEU A 431 -17.36 -5.55 8.57
C LEU A 431 -16.81 -6.76 7.82
N ILE A 432 -16.37 -6.54 6.58
CA ILE A 432 -15.89 -7.61 5.69
C ILE A 432 -14.38 -7.44 5.47
N LYS A 433 -13.60 -8.48 5.78
CA LYS A 433 -12.14 -8.43 5.70
C LYS A 433 -11.51 -9.78 5.36
N GLY A 434 -10.44 -9.78 4.57
CA GLY A 434 -9.63 -10.97 4.28
C GLY A 434 -8.36 -10.59 3.55
N SER A 435 -7.44 -11.54 3.37
CA SER A 435 -6.29 -11.31 2.50
C SER A 435 -6.71 -11.22 1.03
N ARG A 436 -5.85 -10.64 0.18
CA ARG A 436 -6.16 -10.47 -1.25
C ARG A 436 -6.53 -11.80 -1.93
N SER A 437 -5.86 -12.89 -1.54
CA SER A 437 -6.14 -14.25 -2.03
C SER A 437 -7.52 -14.79 -1.61
N ALA A 438 -8.11 -14.25 -0.54
CA ALA A 438 -9.43 -14.63 -0.07
C ALA A 438 -10.55 -13.95 -0.86
N ALA A 439 -10.27 -12.94 -1.69
CA ALA A 439 -11.23 -12.29 -2.59
C ALA A 439 -12.56 -11.86 -1.92
N MET A 440 -12.47 -11.27 -0.72
CA MET A 440 -13.65 -10.91 0.08
C MET A 440 -14.44 -9.73 -0.51
N GLU A 441 -13.89 -9.02 -1.50
CA GLU A 441 -14.63 -8.02 -2.27
C GLU A 441 -15.86 -8.61 -2.99
N ASN A 442 -15.86 -9.92 -3.26
CA ASN A 442 -17.01 -10.61 -3.84
C ASN A 442 -18.21 -10.60 -2.89
N VAL A 443 -17.97 -10.75 -1.58
CA VAL A 443 -19.01 -10.68 -0.55
C VAL A 443 -19.55 -9.25 -0.45
N VAL A 444 -18.67 -8.25 -0.50
CA VAL A 444 -19.07 -6.83 -0.54
C VAL A 444 -19.94 -6.56 -1.77
N ALA A 445 -19.51 -7.00 -2.95
CA ALA A 445 -20.23 -6.78 -4.21
C ALA A 445 -21.60 -7.47 -4.23
N ALA A 446 -21.73 -8.65 -3.61
CA ALA A 446 -23.01 -9.35 -3.50
C ALA A 446 -24.02 -8.57 -2.62
N LEU A 447 -23.55 -7.88 -1.58
CA LEU A 447 -24.41 -7.16 -0.64
C LEU A 447 -24.72 -5.72 -1.09
N CYS A 448 -23.75 -5.04 -1.70
CA CYS A 448 -23.85 -3.62 -2.02
C CYS A 448 -23.99 -3.33 -3.53
N GLY A 449 -23.86 -4.35 -4.39
CA GLY A 449 -23.74 -4.20 -5.84
C GLY A 449 -22.29 -4.02 -6.29
N ALA A 450 -22.02 -4.29 -7.57
CA ALA A 450 -20.67 -4.17 -8.13
C ALA A 450 -20.26 -2.69 -8.24
N SER A 451 -19.25 -2.29 -7.46
CA SER A 451 -18.45 -1.10 -7.75
C SER A 451 -17.69 -1.36 -9.07
N GLY A 452 -18.03 -0.63 -10.14
CA GLY A 452 -17.63 -0.88 -11.53
C GLY A 452 -16.13 -0.84 -11.87
N GLU A 453 -15.23 -0.76 -10.89
CA GLU A 453 -13.78 -0.81 -11.11
C GLU A 453 -13.20 -2.15 -10.64
N LYS A 454 -12.72 -2.96 -11.59
CA LYS A 454 -11.93 -4.17 -11.27
C LYS A 454 -10.53 -3.74 -10.76
N HIS A 455 -10.06 -4.42 -9.71
CA HIS A 455 -8.73 -4.21 -9.11
C HIS A 455 -7.57 -4.59 -10.02
#